data_AF-A0A1I6CUV6-F1
#
_entry.id   AF-A0A1I6CUV6-F1
#
_cell.length_a   1.000
_cell.length_b   1.000
_cell.length_c   1.000
_cell.angle_alpha   90.00
_cell.angle_beta   90.00
_cell.angle_gamma   90.00
#
_symmetry.space_group_name_H-M   'P 1'
#
loop_
_entity.id
_entity.type
_entity.pdbx_description
1 polymer ?
#
loop_
_entity_poly.entity_id
_entity_poly.type
_entity_poly.pdbx_seq_one_letter_code
_entity_poly.pdbx_strand_id
1 'polypeptide(L)'
;MSKARLSRRLFLTGASTAALLPGLPAAQIAAPPLTEFAAACRALSGFDGLPRVLLEGAATALDDGAKAAFAGGTAPEDLQQTLLKTLYTGMHSPEDGAPTRFVYSEALMYAAVEDSLNVPSYCGGVPGYWAAKPAGA
;
A
#
# COMPACT_ATOMS: atom_id res chain seq x y z
N MET A 1 59.59 25.99 65.63
CA MET A 1 58.88 24.71 65.43
C MET A 1 57.43 25.01 65.06
N SER A 2 57.05 24.84 63.80
CA SER A 2 55.73 24.34 63.37
C SER A 2 55.79 24.16 61.84
N LYS A 3 55.64 22.93 61.35
CA LYS A 3 55.67 22.56 59.93
C LYS A 3 54.25 22.61 59.37
N ALA A 4 54.03 23.31 58.26
CA ALA A 4 52.85 23.12 57.41
C ALA A 4 53.30 22.78 55.98
N ARG A 5 52.67 21.74 55.43
CA ARG A 5 53.18 20.87 54.37
C ARG A 5 53.01 21.47 52.98
N LEU A 6 54.05 21.36 52.14
CA LEU A 6 53.96 21.54 50.68
C LEU A 6 52.96 20.54 50.09
N SER A 7 51.98 21.02 49.32
CA SER A 7 51.28 20.20 48.32
C SER A 7 51.72 20.67 46.95
N ARG A 8 52.49 19.82 46.27
CA ARG A 8 52.96 19.98 44.89
C ARG A 8 52.29 18.87 44.07
N ARG A 9 51.63 19.29 42.99
CA ARG A 9 51.33 18.54 41.75
C ARG A 9 50.14 17.58 41.79
N LEU A 10 49.29 17.72 40.77
CA LEU A 10 48.52 16.73 40.00
C LEU A 10 47.20 17.43 39.59
N PHE A 11 46.71 17.45 38.35
CA PHE A 11 47.20 17.20 36.99
C PHE A 11 46.06 17.74 36.10
N LEU A 12 46.37 18.41 34.98
CA LEU A 12 45.38 18.57 33.90
C LEU A 12 45.14 17.19 33.25
N THR A 13 43.90 16.73 33.28
CA THR A 13 43.31 15.68 32.42
C THR A 13 41.82 16.03 32.33
N GLY A 14 41.24 16.45 31.20
CA GLY A 14 41.22 15.76 29.93
C GLY A 14 39.97 14.87 29.86
N ALA A 15 38.88 15.34 29.24
CA ALA A 15 37.82 14.50 28.66
C ALA A 15 36.87 15.35 27.82
N SER A 16 36.98 15.21 26.50
CA SER A 16 36.04 15.70 25.50
C SER A 16 34.66 15.07 25.73
N THR A 17 33.62 15.87 25.98
CA THR A 17 32.23 15.41 25.88
C THR A 17 31.81 15.44 24.42
N ALA A 18 32.18 14.39 23.69
CA ALA A 18 31.62 14.08 22.39
C ALA A 18 30.21 13.48 22.58
N ALA A 19 29.27 14.00 21.80
CA ALA A 19 28.07 13.35 21.27
C ALA A 19 27.17 12.58 22.26
N LEU A 20 26.18 13.29 22.80
CA LEU A 20 24.87 12.72 23.11
C LEU A 20 23.86 13.31 22.12
N LEU A 21 23.93 12.86 20.87
CA LEU A 21 22.74 12.88 20.00
C LEU A 21 21.94 11.64 20.38
N PRO A 22 20.81 11.75 21.10
CA PRO A 22 19.92 10.62 21.25
C PRO A 22 19.49 10.22 19.84
N GLY A 23 19.87 9.01 19.43
CA GLY A 23 19.41 8.43 18.17
C GLY A 23 17.89 8.48 18.16
N LEU A 24 17.33 9.27 17.25
CA LEU A 24 15.91 9.24 16.93
C LEU A 24 15.57 7.79 16.59
N PRO A 25 14.74 7.08 17.38
CA PRO A 25 14.17 5.83 16.91
C PRO A 25 13.53 6.06 15.54
N ALA A 26 14.06 5.38 14.51
CA ALA A 26 13.36 5.22 13.25
C ALA A 26 12.04 4.52 13.61
N ALA A 27 10.94 5.27 13.58
CA ALA A 27 9.61 4.72 13.76
C ALA A 27 9.43 3.63 12.70
N GLN A 28 9.39 2.38 13.14
CA GLN A 28 9.05 1.26 12.28
C GLN A 28 7.59 1.45 11.91
N ILE A 29 7.32 1.93 10.69
CA ILE A 29 5.97 1.96 10.16
C ILE A 29 5.58 0.50 9.92
N ALA A 30 4.91 -0.10 10.89
CA ALA A 30 4.31 -1.41 10.71
C ALA A 30 3.33 -1.33 9.54
N ALA A 31 3.39 -2.31 8.64
CA ALA A 31 2.42 -2.39 7.54
C ALA A 31 0.99 -2.43 8.14
N PRO A 32 0.05 -1.65 7.59
CA PRO A 32 -1.30 -1.58 8.13
C PRO A 32 -2.00 -2.94 7.99
N PRO A 33 -2.96 -3.26 8.87
CA PRO A 33 -3.75 -4.46 8.75
C PRO A 33 -4.52 -4.45 7.43
N LEU A 34 -4.65 -5.62 6.82
CA LEU A 34 -5.31 -5.77 5.52
C LEU A 34 -6.78 -5.32 5.53
N THR A 35 -7.41 -5.24 6.71
CA THR A 35 -8.75 -4.68 6.88
C THR A 35 -8.82 -3.19 6.59
N GLU A 36 -7.80 -2.41 7.00
CA GLU A 36 -7.73 -0.97 6.72
C GLU A 36 -7.45 -0.72 5.25
N PHE A 37 -6.51 -1.46 4.68
CA PHE A 37 -6.24 -1.41 3.24
C PHE A 37 -7.49 -1.79 2.42
N ALA A 38 -8.21 -2.84 2.82
CA ALA A 38 -9.46 -3.21 2.18
C ALA A 38 -10.54 -2.11 2.28
N ALA A 39 -10.61 -1.38 3.39
CA ALA A 39 -11.52 -0.24 3.52
C ALA A 39 -11.18 0.88 2.53
N ALA A 40 -9.89 1.21 2.39
CA ALA A 40 -9.43 2.17 1.39
C ALA A 40 -9.75 1.72 -0.05
N CYS A 41 -9.51 0.44 -0.38
CA CYS A 41 -9.85 -0.11 -1.69
C CYS A 41 -11.36 0.00 -2.01
N ARG A 42 -12.24 -0.28 -1.05
CA ARG A 42 -13.69 -0.14 -1.22
C ARG A 42 -14.10 1.32 -1.44
N ALA A 43 -13.61 2.21 -0.58
CA ALA A 43 -13.90 3.64 -0.68
C ALA A 43 -13.46 4.22 -2.02
N LEU A 44 -12.31 3.78 -2.53
CA LEU A 44 -11.75 4.26 -3.79
C LEU A 44 -12.46 3.67 -5.02
N SER A 45 -12.77 2.37 -5.00
CA SER A 45 -13.38 1.68 -6.15
C SER A 45 -14.91 1.86 -6.24
N GLY A 46 -15.58 2.21 -5.14
CA GLY A 46 -17.04 2.29 -5.08
C GLY A 46 -17.74 0.94 -4.94
N PHE A 47 -16.99 -0.16 -4.81
CA PHE A 47 -17.55 -1.50 -4.56
C PHE A 47 -17.61 -1.79 -3.05
N ASP A 48 -18.77 -2.24 -2.56
CA ASP A 48 -18.97 -2.65 -1.17
C ASP A 48 -18.25 -3.96 -0.83
N GLY A 49 -18.20 -4.88 -1.80
CA GLY A 49 -17.54 -6.17 -1.70
C GLY A 49 -16.37 -6.26 -2.67
N LEU A 50 -15.20 -6.67 -2.18
CA LEU A 50 -14.03 -6.92 -3.01
C LEU A 50 -13.56 -8.36 -2.83
N PRO A 51 -13.26 -9.09 -3.93
CA PRO A 51 -12.71 -10.43 -3.85
C PRO A 51 -11.41 -10.47 -3.04
N ARG A 52 -11.26 -11.52 -2.23
CA ARG A 52 -10.13 -11.63 -1.31
C ARG A 52 -8.78 -11.68 -2.05
N VAL A 53 -8.71 -12.44 -3.13
CA VAL A 53 -7.47 -12.59 -3.91
C VAL A 53 -7.12 -11.31 -4.69
N LEU A 54 -8.10 -10.51 -5.11
CA LEU A 54 -7.87 -9.17 -5.65
C LEU A 54 -7.23 -8.24 -4.60
N LEU A 55 -7.75 -8.24 -3.37
CA LEU A 55 -7.21 -7.45 -2.26
C LEU A 55 -5.78 -7.89 -1.88
N GLU A 56 -5.54 -9.19 -1.78
CA GLU A 56 -4.21 -9.74 -1.45
C GLU A 56 -3.19 -9.46 -2.55
N GLY A 57 -3.59 -9.59 -3.82
CA GLY A 57 -2.74 -9.27 -4.97
C GLY A 57 -2.36 -7.79 -5.01
N ALA A 58 -3.33 -6.89 -4.81
CA ALA A 58 -3.07 -5.45 -4.74
C ALA A 58 -2.18 -5.08 -3.53
N ALA A 59 -2.41 -5.67 -2.35
CA ALA A 59 -1.60 -5.42 -1.16
C ALA A 59 -0.16 -5.96 -1.30
N THR A 60 0.05 -7.02 -2.08
CA THR A 60 1.38 -7.57 -2.37
C THR A 60 2.11 -6.73 -3.41
N ALA A 61 1.40 -6.14 -4.36
CA ALA A 61 1.97 -5.32 -5.42
C ALA A 61 2.44 -3.94 -4.93
N LEU A 62 1.86 -3.41 -3.86
CA LEU A 62 2.23 -2.13 -3.28
C LEU A 62 3.25 -2.26 -2.15
N ASP A 63 4.18 -1.31 -2.08
CA ASP A 63 5.11 -1.20 -0.97
C ASP A 63 4.41 -0.77 0.34
N ASP A 64 5.11 -0.95 1.47
CA ASP A 64 4.56 -0.65 2.79
C ASP A 64 4.26 0.84 3.00
N GLY A 65 4.99 1.74 2.34
CA GLY A 65 4.75 3.17 2.37
C GLY A 65 3.45 3.55 1.65
N ALA A 66 3.23 3.00 0.47
CA ALA A 66 1.98 3.14 -0.28
C ALA A 66 0.79 2.62 0.54
N LYS A 67 0.90 1.44 1.13
CA LYS A 67 -0.16 0.87 1.99
C LYS A 67 -0.44 1.76 3.20
N ALA A 68 0.59 2.27 3.87
CA ALA A 68 0.43 3.18 5.00
C ALA A 68 -0.25 4.50 4.59
N ALA A 69 0.08 5.04 3.40
CA ALA A 69 -0.57 6.23 2.88
C ALA A 69 -2.08 6.03 2.64
N PHE A 70 -2.49 4.84 2.15
CA PHE A 70 -3.90 4.50 2.03
C PHE A 70 -4.60 4.33 3.38
N ALA A 71 -3.97 3.64 4.33
CA ALA A 71 -4.52 3.48 5.67
C ALA A 71 -4.67 4.83 6.42
N GLY A 72 -3.71 5.74 6.20
CA GLY A 72 -3.74 7.09 6.77
C GLY A 72 -4.60 8.11 6.01
N GLY A 73 -5.18 7.74 4.86
CA GLY A 73 -5.95 8.66 4.02
C GLY A 73 -5.11 9.79 3.39
N THR A 74 -3.80 9.58 3.24
CA THR A 74 -2.83 10.56 2.71
C THR A 74 -2.28 10.17 1.34
N ALA A 75 -2.80 9.11 0.72
CA ALA A 75 -2.38 8.65 -0.59
C ALA A 75 -2.56 9.76 -1.66
N PRO A 76 -1.49 10.13 -2.40
CA PRO A 76 -1.59 11.12 -3.46
C PRO A 76 -2.40 10.60 -4.66
N GLU A 77 -2.86 11.50 -5.51
CA GLU A 77 -3.80 11.17 -6.60
C GLU A 77 -3.22 10.15 -7.60
N ASP A 78 -1.94 10.27 -7.95
CA ASP A 78 -1.21 9.32 -8.80
C ASP A 78 -1.20 7.90 -8.21
N LEU A 79 -0.99 7.79 -6.91
CA LEU A 79 -1.03 6.51 -6.20
C LEU A 79 -2.46 5.96 -6.16
N GLN A 80 -3.47 6.80 -5.94
CA GLN A 80 -4.88 6.42 -6.01
C GLN A 80 -5.24 5.90 -7.41
N GLN A 81 -4.84 6.59 -8.47
CA GLN A 81 -5.05 6.15 -9.85
C GLN A 81 -4.34 4.82 -10.13
N THR A 82 -3.14 4.63 -9.59
CA THR A 82 -2.38 3.38 -9.71
C THR A 82 -3.10 2.21 -9.02
N LEU A 83 -3.61 2.42 -7.81
CA LEU A 83 -4.40 1.41 -7.10
C LEU A 83 -5.72 1.12 -7.85
N LEU A 84 -6.43 2.14 -8.33
CA LEU A 84 -7.64 1.95 -9.14
C LEU A 84 -7.39 1.13 -10.38
N LYS A 85 -6.36 1.48 -11.17
CA LYS A 85 -5.94 0.69 -12.32
C LYS A 85 -5.69 -0.76 -11.91
N THR A 86 -4.92 -0.94 -10.83
CA THR A 86 -4.57 -2.27 -10.31
C THR A 86 -5.79 -3.11 -9.96
N LEU A 87 -6.79 -2.52 -9.29
CA LEU A 87 -8.05 -3.18 -8.91
C LEU A 87 -8.94 -3.47 -10.13
N TYR A 88 -9.07 -2.52 -11.05
CA TYR A 88 -9.92 -2.68 -12.23
C TYR A 88 -9.36 -3.64 -13.25
N THR A 89 -8.04 -3.76 -13.39
CA THR A 89 -7.41 -4.67 -14.36
C THR A 89 -6.94 -5.99 -13.76
N GLY A 90 -6.95 -6.15 -12.43
CA GLY A 90 -6.44 -7.35 -11.77
C GLY A 90 -4.92 -7.56 -11.92
N MET A 91 -4.20 -6.48 -12.22
CA MET A 91 -2.77 -6.50 -12.50
C MET A 91 -2.10 -5.19 -12.12
N HIS A 92 -0.87 -5.27 -11.63
CA HIS A 92 -0.04 -4.10 -11.36
C HIS A 92 0.97 -3.91 -12.51
N SER A 93 1.04 -2.71 -13.07
CA SER A 93 1.93 -2.37 -14.18
C SER A 93 2.67 -1.07 -13.89
N PRO A 94 3.82 -1.12 -13.19
CA PRO A 94 4.65 0.05 -12.96
C PRO A 94 5.30 0.51 -14.27
N GLU A 95 5.65 1.80 -14.37
CA GLU A 95 6.26 2.37 -15.59
C GLU A 95 7.62 1.72 -15.91
N ASP A 96 8.43 1.49 -14.89
CA ASP A 96 9.81 0.97 -15.02
C ASP A 96 9.93 -0.55 -14.77
N GLY A 97 8.82 -1.29 -14.83
CA GLY A 97 8.82 -2.71 -14.45
C GLY A 97 7.90 -3.60 -15.27
N ALA A 98 8.07 -4.91 -15.10
CA ALA A 98 7.23 -5.87 -15.79
C ALA A 98 5.82 -5.90 -15.18
N PRO A 99 4.76 -5.89 -16.00
CA PRO A 99 3.40 -6.04 -15.51
C PRO A 99 3.23 -7.39 -14.82
N THR A 100 2.61 -7.38 -13.66
CA THR A 100 2.29 -8.57 -12.87
C THR A 100 0.78 -8.70 -12.73
N ARG A 101 0.21 -9.73 -13.36
CA ARG A 101 -1.21 -10.09 -13.19
C ARG A 101 -1.36 -11.07 -12.05
N PHE A 102 -2.30 -10.80 -11.14
CA PHE A 102 -2.62 -11.68 -10.02
C PHE A 102 -4.03 -12.26 -10.14
N VAL A 103 -4.97 -11.59 -10.81
CA VAL A 103 -6.29 -12.13 -11.15
C VAL A 103 -6.72 -11.72 -12.55
N TYR A 104 -7.68 -12.44 -13.13
CA TYR A 104 -8.29 -12.09 -14.41
C TYR A 104 -9.80 -11.91 -14.30
N SER A 105 -10.54 -12.99 -14.01
CA SER A 105 -12.00 -12.97 -13.97
C SER A 105 -12.60 -12.12 -12.86
N GLU A 106 -11.85 -11.87 -11.80
CA GLU A 106 -12.27 -11.07 -10.64
C GLU A 106 -11.87 -9.59 -10.73
N ALA A 107 -11.33 -9.15 -11.86
CA ALA A 107 -10.98 -7.75 -12.08
C ALA A 107 -12.25 -6.87 -12.12
N LEU A 108 -12.24 -5.71 -11.44
CA LEU A 108 -13.47 -4.92 -11.26
C LEU A 108 -14.04 -4.37 -12.57
N MET A 109 -13.23 -4.23 -13.62
CA MET A 109 -13.74 -3.82 -14.93
C MET A 109 -14.80 -4.78 -15.48
N TYR A 110 -14.74 -6.07 -15.13
CA TYR A 110 -15.75 -7.04 -15.54
C TYR A 110 -16.99 -6.98 -14.66
N ALA A 111 -16.82 -6.82 -13.34
CA ALA A 111 -17.94 -6.65 -12.42
C ALA A 111 -18.77 -5.40 -12.75
N ALA A 112 -18.13 -4.34 -13.26
CA ALA A 112 -18.82 -3.12 -13.67
C ALA A 112 -19.77 -3.27 -14.86
N VAL A 113 -19.67 -4.36 -15.63
CA VAL A 113 -20.45 -4.60 -16.86
C VAL A 113 -21.06 -6.01 -16.91
N GLU A 114 -21.12 -6.70 -15.76
CA GLU A 114 -21.52 -8.12 -15.69
C GLU A 114 -22.99 -8.36 -16.08
N ASP A 115 -23.80 -7.30 -16.11
CA ASP A 115 -25.19 -7.33 -16.54
C ASP A 115 -25.37 -7.56 -18.05
N SER A 116 -24.33 -7.26 -18.84
CA SER A 116 -24.39 -7.16 -20.28
C SER A 116 -23.24 -7.85 -21.00
N LEU A 117 -22.08 -7.97 -20.35
CA LEU A 117 -20.87 -8.56 -20.92
C LEU A 117 -20.31 -9.66 -20.04
N ASN A 118 -20.01 -10.79 -20.68
CA ASN A 118 -19.25 -11.85 -20.04
C ASN A 118 -17.76 -11.53 -20.00
N VAL A 119 -17.07 -12.08 -19.01
CA VAL A 119 -15.61 -12.16 -19.01
C VAL A 119 -15.16 -12.98 -20.24
N PRO A 120 -14.23 -12.48 -21.07
CA PRO A 120 -13.74 -13.25 -22.21
C PRO A 120 -13.18 -14.62 -21.77
N SER A 121 -13.46 -15.66 -22.55
CA SER A 121 -13.15 -17.07 -22.24
C SER A 121 -14.02 -17.72 -21.15
N TYR A 122 -15.02 -17.01 -20.61
CA TYR A 122 -16.03 -17.58 -19.72
C TYR A 122 -17.40 -17.49 -20.38
N CYS A 123 -18.03 -18.65 -20.59
CA CYS A 123 -19.42 -18.70 -21.03
C CYS A 123 -20.32 -18.35 -19.84
N GLY A 124 -20.90 -17.15 -19.84
CA GLY A 124 -21.92 -16.73 -18.90
C GLY A 124 -23.22 -16.38 -19.64
N GLY A 125 -24.36 -16.49 -18.95
CA GLY A 125 -25.65 -16.14 -19.52
C GLY A 125 -26.22 -17.16 -20.51
N VAL A 126 -27.41 -16.83 -21.02
CA VAL A 126 -28.15 -17.66 -21.97
C VAL A 126 -27.57 -17.45 -23.38
N PRO A 127 -27.30 -18.51 -24.17
CA PRO A 127 -26.88 -18.35 -25.56
C PRO A 127 -27.78 -17.37 -26.32
N GLY A 128 -27.17 -16.42 -27.05
CA GLY A 128 -27.91 -15.38 -27.76
C GLY A 128 -28.26 -14.14 -26.93
N TYR A 129 -27.79 -14.02 -25.68
CA TYR A 129 -28.02 -12.83 -24.84
C TYR A 129 -27.62 -11.51 -25.54
N TRP A 130 -26.60 -11.55 -26.39
CA TRP A 130 -26.10 -10.41 -27.16
C TRP A 130 -27.08 -9.86 -28.22
N ALA A 131 -28.15 -10.60 -28.54
CA ALA A 131 -29.18 -10.13 -29.46
C ALA A 131 -30.14 -9.11 -28.82
N ALA A 132 -30.23 -9.08 -27.49
CA ALA A 132 -31.05 -8.13 -26.77
C ALA A 132 -30.28 -6.82 -26.51
N LYS A 133 -30.98 -5.69 -26.54
CA LYS A 133 -30.41 -4.40 -26.12
C LYS A 133 -30.17 -4.43 -24.60
N PRO A 134 -28.99 -4.03 -24.10
CA PRO A 134 -28.74 -3.91 -22.67
C PRO A 134 -29.70 -2.91 -22.00
N ALA A 135 -30.04 -3.17 -20.74
CA ALA A 135 -30.88 -2.26 -19.96
C ALA A 135 -30.13 -0.93 -19.75
N GLY A 136 -30.79 0.21 -20.01
CA GLY A 136 -30.20 1.54 -19.82
C GLY A 136 -29.23 2.02 -20.93
N ALA A 137 -28.99 1.21 -21.96
CA ALA A 137 -28.27 1.63 -23.18
C ALA A 137 -29.15 2.43 -24.15
#